data_AF-A0A956ZP27-F1
#
_entry.id   AF-A0A956ZP27-F1
#
_cell.length_a   1.000
_cell.length_b   1.000
_cell.length_c   1.000
_cell.angle_alpha   90.00
_cell.angle_beta   90.00
_cell.angle_gamma   90.00
#
_symmetry.space_group_name_H-M   'P 1'
#
loop_
_entity.id
_entity.type
_entity.pdbx_description
1 polymer ?
#
loop_
_entity_poly.entity_id
_entity_poly.type
_entity_poly.pdbx_seq_one_letter_code
_entity_poly.pdbx_strand_id
1 'polypeptide(L)'
;MIDFERECRTPHSECFTIMEDGSIIGRIDLHYQGDNVYGTLCTTADATDERIQELIDTTDERLVMTAAPFRDDFIVTVWKGWSGGVYSDDEEEDDEEEGEEKFNLN
;
A
#
# COMPACT_ATOMS: atom_id res chain seq x y z
N MET A 1 -0.55 15.46 7.55
CA MET A 1 -0.44 14.35 8.54
C MET A 1 -0.28 13.07 7.74
N ILE A 2 0.70 12.22 8.07
CA ILE A 2 0.87 10.94 7.40
C ILE A 2 -0.23 9.99 7.86
N ASP A 3 -0.92 9.34 6.93
CA ASP A 3 -1.92 8.31 7.20
C ASP A 3 -1.64 7.03 6.42
N PHE A 4 -2.08 5.90 6.97
CA PHE A 4 -1.87 4.58 6.37
C PHE A 4 -3.20 3.93 6.06
N GLU A 5 -3.41 3.62 4.79
CA GLU A 5 -4.56 2.85 4.31
C GLU A 5 -4.12 1.41 4.05
N ARG A 6 -4.68 0.45 4.82
CA ARG A 6 -4.33 -0.97 4.69
C ARG A 6 -5.03 -1.56 3.47
N GLU A 7 -4.26 -2.01 2.49
CA GLU A 7 -4.77 -2.70 1.30
C GLU A 7 -4.93 -4.20 1.54
N CYS A 8 -3.98 -4.81 2.25
CA CYS A 8 -3.96 -6.25 2.46
C CYS A 8 -3.37 -6.63 3.82
N ARG A 9 -3.81 -7.78 4.33
CA ARG A 9 -3.25 -8.40 5.54
C ARG A 9 -3.30 -9.91 5.45
N THR A 10 -2.18 -10.52 5.81
CA THR A 10 -2.01 -11.96 6.02
C THR A 10 -1.49 -12.19 7.44
N PRO A 11 -1.33 -13.45 7.90
CA PRO A 11 -0.72 -13.73 9.20
C PRO A 11 0.71 -13.21 9.38
N HIS A 12 1.45 -13.04 8.28
CA HIS A 12 2.88 -12.69 8.31
C HIS A 12 3.24 -11.45 7.49
N SER A 13 2.27 -10.77 6.88
CA SER A 13 2.55 -9.60 6.05
C SER A 13 1.35 -8.67 5.95
N GLU A 14 1.63 -7.39 5.77
CA GLU A 14 0.65 -6.33 5.58
C GLU A 14 1.14 -5.35 4.52
N CYS A 15 0.22 -4.75 3.76
CA CYS A 15 0.55 -3.70 2.81
C CYS A 15 -0.31 -2.47 3.05
N PHE A 16 0.32 -1.30 2.98
CA PHE A 16 -0.33 -0.03 3.22
C PHE A 16 0.04 0.99 2.15
N THR A 17 -0.95 1.70 1.63
CA THR A 17 -0.76 2.96 0.93
C THR A 17 -0.53 4.07 1.96
N ILE A 18 0.46 4.93 1.70
CA ILE A 18 0.84 6.06 2.56
C ILE A 18 0.28 7.34 1.95
N MET A 19 -0.52 8.05 2.73
CA MET A 19 -1.20 9.27 2.33
C MET A 19 -0.68 10.46 3.15
N GLU A 20 -0.60 11.63 2.52
CA GLU A 20 -0.43 12.90 3.22
C GLU A 20 -1.20 14.00 2.49
N ASP A 21 -1.98 14.76 3.25
CA ASP A 21 -2.79 15.88 2.75
C ASP A 21 -3.66 15.49 1.53
N GLY A 22 -4.19 14.26 1.56
CA GLY A 22 -5.04 13.68 0.52
C GLY A 22 -4.31 13.12 -0.71
N SER A 23 -2.97 13.17 -0.74
CA SER A 23 -2.15 12.65 -1.84
C SER A 23 -1.43 11.36 -1.45
N ILE A 24 -1.32 10.42 -2.39
CA ILE A 24 -0.46 9.24 -2.23
C ILE A 24 0.99 9.68 -2.28
N ILE A 25 1.74 9.38 -1.23
CA ILE A 25 3.17 9.72 -1.11
C ILE A 25 4.07 8.47 -1.04
N GLY A 26 3.47 7.28 -1.01
CA GLY A 26 4.21 6.04 -1.03
C GLY A 26 3.37 4.82 -0.71
N ARG A 27 4.08 3.70 -0.54
CA ARG A 27 3.58 2.40 -0.13
C ARG A 27 4.61 1.76 0.79
N ILE A 28 4.13 1.08 1.84
CA ILE A 28 4.96 0.23 2.68
C ILE A 28 4.39 -1.18 2.71
N ASP A 29 5.23 -2.16 2.36
CA ASP A 29 4.95 -3.58 2.54
C ASP A 29 5.76 -4.09 3.74
N LEU A 30 5.08 -4.66 4.73
CA LEU A 30 5.66 -5.18 5.97
C LEU A 30 5.60 -6.70 5.98
N HIS A 31 6.72 -7.32 6.36
CA HIS A 31 6.84 -8.77 6.51
C HIS A 31 7.37 -9.10 7.92
N TYR A 32 6.56 -9.83 8.68
CA TYR A 32 6.88 -10.25 10.04
C TYR A 32 7.52 -11.64 10.02
N GLN A 33 8.76 -11.75 10.48
CA GLN A 33 9.52 -13.00 10.49
C GLN A 33 10.21 -13.22 11.83
N GLY A 34 9.59 -14.02 12.70
CA GLY A 34 10.11 -14.24 14.06
C GLY A 34 10.15 -12.92 14.81
N ASP A 35 11.33 -12.57 15.32
CA ASP A 35 11.55 -11.35 16.08
C ASP A 35 11.96 -10.16 15.18
N ASN A 36 12.03 -10.33 13.86
CA ASN A 36 12.40 -9.26 12.93
C ASN A 36 11.21 -8.81 12.08
N VAL A 37 11.20 -7.53 11.73
CA VAL A 37 10.27 -6.95 10.75
C VAL A 37 11.05 -6.38 9.58
N TYR A 38 10.65 -6.76 8.37
CA TYR A 38 11.21 -6.23 7.13
C TYR A 38 10.18 -5.33 6.45
N GLY A 39 10.60 -4.11 6.10
CA GLY A 39 9.81 -3.15 5.36
C GLY A 39 10.37 -2.92 3.95
N THR A 40 9.49 -2.85 2.95
CA THR A 40 9.82 -2.27 1.64
C THR A 40 9.05 -0.96 1.51
N LEU A 41 9.77 0.17 1.52
CA LEU A 41 9.20 1.51 1.35
C LEU A 41 9.41 1.98 -0.08
N CYS A 42 8.32 2.18 -0.81
CA CYS A 42 8.33 2.90 -2.09
C CYS A 42 7.81 4.32 -1.84
N THR A 43 8.59 5.35 -2.13
CA THR A 43 8.19 6.76 -1.96
C THR A 43 8.48 7.59 -3.21
N THR A 44 8.20 8.89 -3.16
CA THR A 44 8.33 9.80 -4.31
C THR A 44 9.80 9.92 -4.75
N ALA A 45 9.99 10.15 -6.06
CA ALA A 45 11.31 10.27 -6.67
C ALA A 45 12.17 11.39 -6.04
N ASP A 46 11.52 12.44 -5.53
CA ASP A 46 12.11 13.63 -4.94
C ASP A 46 12.24 13.59 -3.41
N ALA A 47 11.78 12.52 -2.73
CA ALA A 47 11.83 12.43 -1.27
C ALA A 47 13.25 12.66 -0.72
N THR A 48 13.40 13.50 0.30
CA THR A 48 14.71 13.73 0.95
C THR A 48 15.01 12.60 1.94
N ASP A 49 16.28 12.48 2.36
CA ASP A 49 16.66 11.52 3.40
C ASP A 49 15.91 11.78 4.72
N GLU A 50 15.70 13.05 5.06
CA GLU A 50 14.89 13.47 6.22
C GLU A 50 13.44 12.97 6.08
N ARG A 51 12.86 13.11 4.89
CA ARG A 51 11.49 12.64 4.62
C ARG A 51 11.40 11.12 4.68
N ILE A 52 12.39 10.41 4.16
CA ILE A 52 12.47 8.95 4.23
C ILE A 52 12.53 8.51 5.70
N GLN A 53 13.35 9.17 6.52
CA GLN A 53 13.45 8.85 7.94
C GLN A 53 12.12 9.11 8.67
N GLU A 54 11.45 10.22 8.40
CA GLU A 54 10.12 10.52 8.98
C GLU A 54 9.09 9.45 8.64
N LEU A 55 9.06 8.96 7.39
CA LEU A 55 8.18 7.88 6.96
C LEU A 55 8.48 6.56 7.66
N ILE A 56 9.76 6.23 7.86
CA ILE A 56 10.20 5.04 8.59
C ILE A 56 9.79 5.14 10.06
N ASP A 57 10.07 6.26 10.72
CA ASP A 57 9.76 6.47 12.14
C ASP A 57 8.24 6.43 12.38
N THR A 58 7.46 7.06 11.50
CA THR A 58 6.00 7.07 11.60
C THR A 58 5.40 5.69 11.35
N THR A 59 5.97 4.94 10.40
CA THR A 59 5.60 3.53 10.13
C THR A 59 5.89 2.67 11.35
N ASP A 60 7.07 2.85 11.94
CA ASP A 60 7.48 2.12 13.13
C ASP A 60 6.50 2.34 14.28
N GLU A 61 6.30 3.59 14.66
CA GLU A 61 5.44 3.97 15.79
C GLU A 61 4.00 3.48 15.61
N ARG A 62 3.41 3.70 14.42
CA ARG A 62 1.98 3.46 14.21
C ARG A 62 1.64 2.02 13.82
N LEU A 63 2.50 1.37 13.04
CA LEU A 63 2.20 0.07 12.46
C LEU A 63 3.00 -1.05 13.12
N VAL A 64 4.32 -0.86 13.27
CA VAL A 64 5.18 -1.97 13.68
C VAL A 64 5.17 -2.17 15.20
N MET A 65 5.28 -1.11 16.00
CA MET A 65 5.21 -1.21 17.46
C MET A 65 3.85 -1.71 17.96
N THR A 66 2.78 -1.48 17.19
CA THR A 66 1.43 -1.94 17.52
C THR A 66 1.20 -3.42 17.16
N ALA A 67 1.83 -3.91 16.09
CA ALA A 67 1.68 -5.28 15.61
C ALA A 67 2.72 -6.27 16.20
N ALA A 68 3.96 -5.81 16.42
CA ALA A 68 5.09 -6.63 16.88
C ALA A 68 5.92 -5.90 17.96
N PRO A 69 5.37 -5.70 19.17
CA PRO A 69 6.00 -4.89 20.22
C PRO A 69 7.29 -5.47 20.81
N PHE A 70 7.56 -6.76 20.59
CA PHE A 70 8.74 -7.48 21.10
C PHE A 70 9.78 -7.77 20.02
N ARG A 71 9.72 -7.07 18.88
CA ARG A 71 10.71 -7.26 17.82
C ARG A 71 12.11 -6.82 18.27
N ASP A 72 13.12 -7.45 17.71
CA ASP A 72 14.53 -7.09 17.88
C ASP A 72 14.98 -6.04 16.86
N ASP A 73 14.51 -6.10 15.61
CA ASP A 73 14.95 -5.20 14.55
C ASP A 73 13.84 -4.83 13.55
N PHE A 74 13.95 -3.64 12.96
CA PHE A 74 13.12 -3.16 11.85
C PHE A 74 13.99 -2.69 10.70
N ILE A 75 14.10 -3.54 9.68
CA ILE A 75 14.97 -3.34 8.54
C ILE A 75 14.14 -2.85 7.35
N VAL A 76 14.45 -1.67 6.82
CA VAL A 76 13.71 -1.07 5.71
C VAL A 76 14.58 -0.94 4.47
N THR A 77 14.10 -1.48 3.34
CA THR A 77 14.65 -1.20 2.00
C THR A 77 13.82 -0.10 1.35
N VAL A 78 14.48 0.95 0.86
CA VAL A 78 13.81 2.14 0.31
C VAL A 78 14.02 2.25 -1.20
N TRP A 79 12.92 2.46 -1.92
CA TRP A 79 12.88 2.76 -3.34
C TRP A 79 12.23 4.13 -3.55
N LYS A 80 12.79 4.91 -4.49
CA LYS A 80 12.26 6.23 -4.87
C LYS A 80 11.78 6.18 -6.31
N GLY A 81 10.57 6.65 -6.59
CA GLY A 81 9.99 6.61 -7.93
C GLY A 81 8.60 7.24 -8.03
N TRP A 82 7.84 6.81 -9.03
CA TRP A 82 6.44 7.16 -9.22
C TRP A 82 5.59 5.90 -9.29
N SER A 83 4.31 5.98 -8.89
CA SER A 83 3.38 4.88 -9.07
C SER A 83 3.10 4.67 -10.56
N GLY A 84 3.27 3.44 -11.03
CA GLY A 84 2.99 3.06 -12.43
C GLY A 84 1.52 2.75 -12.70
N GLY A 85 0.70 2.57 -11.67
CA GLY A 85 -0.67 2.07 -11.76
C GLY A 85 -0.86 0.72 -11.08
N VAL A 86 -2.11 0.27 -11.00
CA VAL A 86 -2.52 -1.05 -10.49
C VAL A 86 -3.02 -1.87 -11.67
N TYR A 87 -2.59 -3.12 -11.74
CA TYR A 87 -2.98 -4.06 -12.80
C TYR A 87 -3.50 -5.34 -12.12
N SER A 88 -4.67 -5.82 -12.54
CA SER A 88 -5.27 -7.08 -12.10
C SER A 88 -5.50 -8.00 -13.29
N ASP A 89 -5.46 -9.31 -13.06
CA ASP A 89 -5.79 -10.33 -14.06
C ASP A 89 -7.31 -10.47 -14.24
N ASP A 90 -8.09 -9.94 -13.29
CA ASP A 90 -9.52 -9.70 -13.47
C ASP A 90 -9.67 -8.47 -14.38
N GLU A 91 -9.72 -8.71 -15.69
CA GLU A 91 -10.34 -7.78 -16.64
C GLU A 91 -11.81 -7.64 -16.22
N GLU A 92 -12.29 -6.42 -16.04
CA GLU A 92 -13.73 -6.17 -15.90
C GLU A 92 -14.40 -6.83 -17.12
N GLU A 93 -15.16 -7.92 -16.91
CA GLU A 93 -16.14 -8.36 -17.89
C GLU A 93 -17.08 -7.16 -18.04
N ASP A 94 -16.84 -6.35 -19.08
CA ASP A 94 -17.77 -5.33 -19.55
C ASP A 94 -19.14 -6.01 -19.57
N ASP A 95 -20.08 -5.52 -18.77
CA ASP A 95 -21.50 -5.87 -18.86
C ASP A 95 -22.02 -5.41 -20.24
N GLU A 96 -21.63 -6.12 -21.30
CA GLU A 96 -22.32 -6.15 -22.59
C GLU A 96 -23.63 -6.93 -22.39
N GLU A 97 -24.60 -6.33 -21.68
CA GLU A 97 -26.00 -6.67 -21.98
C GLU A 97 -26.36 -5.98 -23.31
N GLU A 98 -26.10 -6.73 -24.38
CA GLU A 98 -26.63 -6.55 -25.73
C GLU A 98 -28.14 -6.28 -25.69
N GLY A 99 -28.56 -5.24 -26.43
CA GLY A 99 -29.97 -5.00 -26.68
C GLY A 99 -30.55 -5.93 -27.74
N GLU A 100 -31.72 -6.52 -27.46
CA GLU A 100 -32.66 -7.10 -28.44
C GLU A 100 -34.08 -7.03 -27.80
N GLU A 101 -35.20 -6.68 -28.43
CA GLU A 101 -35.60 -6.17 -29.73
C GLU A 101 -36.99 -5.49 -29.54
N LYS A 102 -37.35 -4.55 -30.42
CA LYS A 102 -38.70 -3.97 -30.47
C LYS A 102 -39.73 -5.02 -30.89
N PHE A 103 -40.75 -5.27 -30.06
CA PHE A 103 -42.02 -5.84 -30.51
C PHE A 103 -43.12 -4.78 -30.53
N ASN A 104 -43.36 -4.18 -31.71
CA ASN A 104 -44.62 -3.53 -32.04
C ASN A 104 -45.62 -4.59 -32.50
N LEU A 105 -46.76 -4.75 -31.84
CA LEU A 105 -47.97 -5.34 -32.43
C LEU A 105 -49.24 -4.65 -31.87
N ASN A 106 -49.86 -3.86 -32.75
CA ASN A 106 -51.20 -3.24 -32.79
C ASN A 106 -51.74 -2.45 -31.60
#